data_AF-A0A835JGX9-F1
#
_entry.id   AF-A0A835JGX9-F1
#
_cell.length_a   1.000
_cell.length_b   1.000
_cell.length_c   1.000
_cell.angle_alpha   90.00
_cell.angle_beta   90.00
_cell.angle_gamma   90.00
#
_symmetry.space_group_name_H-M   'P 1'
#
loop_
_entity.id
_entity.type
_entity.pdbx_description
1 polymer ?
#
loop_
_entity_poly.entity_id
_entity_poly.type
_entity_poly.pdbx_seq_one_letter_code
_entity_poly.pdbx_strand_id
1 'polypeptide(L)'
;MASVSVAPASGLRDTNGNSAGVDKLPDEMNDMKIRDDKEMEATVVDGNGTETGHIIVTTIGGKNGQPKQTISYMAERVVGHGSFGVVFQAKCLETGETVAIKKVLQDKRYKNRELQTMRLLDHPNVVSLKHCFFSTTEKDELYLNLVLEYVPETIHRVIKHYSKMSQRMPLIYVKLYFYQICRALAYIHNSIGVCHRDIKPQNLLVNPHTHQVKLCDFGSAKVLVKGEPNISYICSRYYRAPELIFGATEYTSAIDIWSAGCVLAELLLGQPLFPGESGVDQLVEIIKVLGTPTREEIKCMNPNYTEFKFPQIKAHPWHKLFHKRMPPEAVDLVSRLLQYSPNLRSTALEALIHPFFDELRDPNTRMPNGRFLPPLFNFKPHELKGVPLEMLVKLIPEHARKQCAFLGL
;
A
#
# COMPACT_ATOMS: atom_id res chain seq x y z
N MET A 1 -49.09 25.67 -41.18
CA MET A 1 -50.20 26.45 -40.61
C MET A 1 -49.82 26.88 -39.20
N ALA A 2 -50.15 28.10 -38.83
CA ALA A 2 -49.68 28.81 -37.66
C ALA A 2 -50.47 28.49 -36.37
N SER A 3 -49.86 28.90 -35.24
CA SER A 3 -50.52 29.45 -34.03
C SER A 3 -51.23 28.43 -33.11
N VAL A 4 -51.39 28.57 -31.78
CA VAL A 4 -51.22 29.66 -30.80
C VAL A 4 -50.90 29.05 -29.42
N SER A 5 -50.19 29.81 -28.59
CA SER A 5 -49.97 29.68 -27.14
C SER A 5 -51.23 29.73 -26.26
N VAL A 6 -51.23 29.01 -25.12
CA VAL A 6 -51.96 29.43 -23.89
C VAL A 6 -51.20 28.91 -22.65
N ALA A 7 -50.85 29.83 -21.74
CA ALA A 7 -50.68 29.55 -20.31
C ALA A 7 -51.94 30.06 -19.59
N PRO A 8 -52.32 29.55 -18.39
CA PRO A 8 -51.90 30.28 -17.21
C PRO A 8 -51.78 29.48 -15.88
N ALA A 9 -51.25 30.21 -14.89
CA ALA A 9 -51.61 30.24 -13.47
C ALA A 9 -50.95 29.30 -12.45
N SER A 10 -50.19 29.99 -11.59
CA SER A 10 -49.68 29.71 -10.25
C SER A 10 -50.67 29.15 -9.23
N GLY A 11 -50.18 28.32 -8.30
CA GLY A 11 -50.85 28.05 -7.02
C GLY A 11 -50.17 27.02 -6.12
N LEU A 12 -49.42 27.54 -5.12
CA LEU A 12 -49.27 27.05 -3.74
C LEU A 12 -48.39 25.82 -3.39
N ARG A 13 -47.78 25.97 -2.21
CA ARG A 13 -46.74 25.18 -1.52
C ARG A 13 -47.32 23.96 -0.79
N ASP A 14 -46.49 22.93 -0.61
CA ASP A 14 -46.13 22.27 0.68
C ASP A 14 -45.16 21.09 0.39
N THR A 15 -43.86 21.20 0.68
CA THR A 15 -43.16 20.76 1.91
C THR A 15 -43.38 19.28 2.31
N ASN A 16 -42.59 18.37 1.73
CA ASN A 16 -41.79 17.33 2.42
C ASN A 16 -41.39 16.21 1.45
N GLY A 17 -40.08 15.99 1.31
CA GLY A 17 -39.54 14.89 0.51
C GLY A 17 -38.02 14.82 0.62
N ASN A 18 -37.54 14.10 1.63
CA ASN A 18 -36.16 13.74 1.91
C ASN A 18 -35.31 13.48 0.64
N SER A 19 -34.33 14.33 0.37
CA SER A 19 -33.17 13.97 -0.45
C SER A 19 -32.07 13.44 0.47
N ALA A 20 -31.88 12.12 0.44
CA ALA A 20 -30.82 11.44 1.15
C ALA A 20 -29.45 11.80 0.57
N GLY A 21 -28.62 12.42 1.41
CA GLY A 21 -27.17 12.21 1.53
C GLY A 21 -26.33 12.20 0.25
N VAL A 22 -25.91 13.39 -0.19
CA VAL A 22 -24.67 13.54 -0.96
C VAL A 22 -23.53 13.39 0.05
N ASP A 23 -22.71 12.33 -0.09
CA ASP A 23 -21.50 12.12 0.70
C ASP A 23 -20.55 13.31 0.55
N LYS A 24 -20.60 14.22 1.54
CA LYS A 24 -19.59 15.26 1.69
C LYS A 24 -18.31 14.63 2.24
N LEU A 25 -17.19 15.03 1.65
CA LEU A 25 -15.84 14.81 2.17
C LEU A 25 -15.80 15.15 3.68
N PRO A 26 -15.03 14.44 4.52
CA PRO A 26 -14.91 14.76 5.94
C PRO A 26 -14.40 16.21 6.10
N ASP A 27 -15.10 17.01 6.91
CA ASP A 27 -14.77 18.43 7.16
C ASP A 27 -13.31 18.63 7.67
N GLU A 28 -12.67 17.58 8.20
CA GLU A 28 -11.27 17.58 8.64
C GLU A 28 -10.25 17.74 7.49
N MET A 29 -10.62 17.51 6.22
CA MET A 29 -9.74 17.73 5.06
C MET A 29 -9.63 19.20 4.66
N ASN A 30 -10.61 20.05 5.00
CA ASN A 30 -10.60 21.47 4.62
C ASN A 30 -9.72 22.33 5.54
N ASP A 31 -9.48 21.88 6.78
CA ASP A 31 -8.71 22.64 7.78
C ASP A 31 -7.22 22.27 7.89
N MET A 32 -6.78 21.21 7.20
CA MET A 32 -5.35 20.96 7.04
C MET A 32 -4.76 21.92 6.00
N LYS A 33 -4.37 23.12 6.45
CA LYS A 33 -3.48 24.01 5.68
C LYS A 33 -2.19 23.28 5.33
N ILE A 34 -2.12 22.69 4.14
CA ILE A 34 -0.89 22.22 3.53
C ILE A 34 -0.02 23.46 3.30
N ARG A 35 0.95 23.70 4.19
CA ARG A 35 1.87 24.83 4.11
C ARG A 35 2.65 24.76 2.79
N ASP A 36 2.77 25.90 2.13
CA ASP A 36 3.50 26.02 0.87
C ASP A 36 4.99 25.74 1.07
N ASP A 37 5.56 24.91 0.20
CA ASP A 37 6.98 24.51 0.18
C ASP A 37 7.94 25.66 -0.18
N LYS A 38 7.47 26.91 -0.22
CA LYS A 38 8.21 28.09 -0.72
C LYS A 38 9.35 28.56 0.18
N GLU A 39 9.50 28.02 1.40
CA GLU A 39 10.49 28.50 2.39
C GLU A 39 11.72 27.57 2.58
N MET A 40 11.83 26.45 1.87
CA MET A 40 13.02 25.60 1.94
C MET A 40 14.05 26.01 0.88
N GLU A 41 15.11 26.71 1.29
CA GLU A 41 16.27 26.99 0.44
C GLU A 41 16.95 25.68 0.02
N ALA A 42 17.21 25.51 -1.28
CA ALA A 42 17.91 24.35 -1.80
C ALA A 42 19.39 24.41 -1.41
N THR A 43 19.91 23.30 -0.89
CA THR A 43 21.35 23.22 -0.58
C THR A 43 22.12 22.80 -1.83
N VAL A 44 23.23 23.47 -2.12
CA VAL A 44 24.12 23.08 -3.22
C VAL A 44 24.93 21.87 -2.76
N VAL A 45 24.90 20.79 -3.56
CA VAL A 45 25.64 19.56 -3.28
C VAL A 45 26.66 19.35 -4.38
N ASP A 46 27.93 19.16 -4.00
CA ASP A 46 29.05 18.91 -4.91
C ASP A 46 28.99 17.45 -5.42
N GLY A 47 29.09 17.23 -6.73
CA GLY A 47 28.93 15.91 -7.34
C GLY A 47 27.51 15.30 -7.26
N ASN A 48 27.39 13.97 -7.39
CA ASN A 48 26.08 13.31 -7.46
C ASN A 48 25.39 13.15 -6.09
N GLY A 49 26.11 13.41 -4.98
CA GLY A 49 25.61 13.36 -3.61
C GLY A 49 25.24 11.96 -3.09
N THR A 50 25.46 10.90 -3.87
CA THR A 50 25.12 9.51 -3.52
C THR A 50 26.35 8.61 -3.34
N GLU A 51 27.55 9.17 -3.46
CA GLU A 51 28.81 8.44 -3.33
C GLU A 51 29.09 8.08 -1.88
N THR A 52 29.61 6.87 -1.64
CA THR A 52 29.95 6.41 -0.29
C THR A 52 30.95 7.36 0.36
N GLY A 53 30.64 7.81 1.59
CA GLY A 53 31.43 8.76 2.37
C GLY A 53 31.09 10.22 2.12
N HIS A 54 30.30 10.56 1.09
CA HIS A 54 29.89 11.93 0.84
C HIS A 54 28.99 12.45 1.97
N ILE A 55 29.23 13.69 2.42
CA ILE A 55 28.48 14.33 3.51
C ILE A 55 27.51 15.35 2.92
N ILE A 56 26.21 15.10 3.11
CA ILE A 56 25.13 16.00 2.74
C ILE A 56 24.76 16.81 3.98
N VAL A 57 25.06 18.10 3.95
CA VAL A 57 24.63 19.03 5.00
C VAL A 57 23.33 19.69 4.57
N THR A 58 22.33 19.74 5.45
CA THR A 58 21.06 20.41 5.17
C THR A 58 20.54 21.12 6.42
N THR A 59 19.73 22.16 6.23
CA THR A 59 19.06 22.86 7.33
C THR A 59 17.60 22.45 7.37
N ILE A 60 17.18 21.84 8.46
CA ILE A 60 15.78 21.51 8.71
C ILE A 60 15.12 22.71 9.39
N GLY A 61 14.03 23.17 8.80
CA GLY A 61 13.19 24.23 9.39
C GLY A 61 12.66 23.80 10.75
N GLY A 62 12.77 24.69 11.73
CA GLY A 62 12.26 24.43 13.07
C GLY A 62 10.74 24.28 13.08
N LYS A 63 10.24 23.12 13.52
CA LYS A 63 8.80 22.90 13.71
C LYS A 63 8.37 23.57 15.02
N ASN A 64 7.19 24.21 15.04
CA ASN A 64 6.54 24.71 16.26
C ASN A 64 7.40 25.66 17.13
N GLY A 65 8.16 26.58 16.50
CA GLY A 65 9.00 27.55 17.24
C GLY A 65 10.36 27.02 17.67
N GLN A 66 10.74 25.80 17.28
CA GLN A 66 12.11 25.30 17.42
C GLN A 66 13.07 26.10 16.52
N PRO A 67 14.36 26.23 16.89
CA PRO A 67 15.37 26.82 16.01
C PRO A 67 15.60 25.94 14.78
N LYS A 68 16.05 26.55 13.68
CA LYS A 68 16.58 25.80 12.52
C LYS A 68 17.74 24.92 13.00
N GLN A 69 17.76 23.67 12.56
CA GLN A 69 18.82 22.71 12.90
C GLN A 69 19.58 22.32 11.64
N THR A 70 20.90 22.44 11.69
CA THR A 70 21.78 21.87 10.68
C THR A 70 21.95 20.38 10.97
N ILE A 71 21.69 19.55 9.97
CA ILE A 71 21.83 18.09 10.06
C ILE A 71 22.72 17.61 8.90
N SER A 72 23.57 16.63 9.20
CA SER A 72 24.56 16.08 8.28
C SER A 72 24.32 14.59 8.08
N TYR A 73 24.25 14.17 6.82
CA TYR A 73 24.08 12.78 6.42
C TYR A 73 25.32 12.28 5.69
N MET A 74 25.96 11.24 6.21
CA MET A 74 27.00 10.52 5.49
C MET A 74 26.36 9.43 4.65
N ALA A 75 26.44 9.54 3.32
CA ALA A 75 25.97 8.51 2.41
C ALA A 75 26.83 7.24 2.57
N GLU A 76 26.20 6.08 2.72
CA GLU A 76 26.91 4.81 2.94
C GLU A 76 26.87 3.94 1.68
N ARG A 77 25.68 3.65 1.16
CA ARG A 77 25.53 2.79 -0.03
C ARG A 77 24.18 3.02 -0.71
N VAL A 78 24.16 2.84 -2.03
CA VAL A 78 22.91 2.75 -2.78
C VAL A 78 22.19 1.45 -2.42
N VAL A 79 20.92 1.54 -2.01
CA VAL A 79 20.08 0.40 -1.64
C VAL A 79 18.99 0.10 -2.65
N GLY A 80 18.69 1.04 -3.55
CA GLY A 80 17.73 0.83 -4.63
C GLY A 80 17.85 1.88 -5.74
N HIS A 81 17.51 1.48 -6.95
CA HIS A 81 17.27 2.36 -8.08
C HIS A 81 15.78 2.26 -8.43
N GLY A 82 15.08 3.38 -8.35
CA GLY A 82 13.68 3.48 -8.77
C GLY A 82 13.56 4.09 -10.16
N SER A 83 12.37 4.03 -10.75
CA SER A 83 12.08 4.66 -12.05
C SER A 83 12.30 6.18 -12.05
N PHE A 84 12.24 6.82 -10.87
CA PHE A 84 12.28 8.28 -10.72
C PHE A 84 13.48 8.79 -9.90
N GLY A 85 14.40 7.91 -9.50
CA GLY A 85 15.53 8.33 -8.67
C GLY A 85 16.28 7.21 -7.98
N VAL A 86 17.15 7.60 -7.04
CA VAL A 86 18.04 6.71 -6.31
C VAL A 86 17.68 6.72 -4.84
N VAL A 87 17.72 5.55 -4.21
CA VAL A 87 17.58 5.39 -2.76
C VAL A 87 18.93 4.93 -2.21
N PHE A 88 19.47 5.67 -1.25
CA PHE A 88 20.69 5.30 -0.56
C PHE A 88 20.50 5.28 0.95
N GLN A 89 21.21 4.37 1.60
CA GLN A 89 21.37 4.34 3.04
C GLN A 89 22.35 5.44 3.43
N ALA A 90 22.04 6.17 4.49
CA ALA A 90 22.90 7.18 5.06
C ALA A 90 22.87 7.13 6.59
N LYS A 91 23.89 7.68 7.23
CA LYS A 91 23.96 7.85 8.67
C LYS A 91 23.83 9.33 9.03
N CYS A 92 22.85 9.67 9.88
CA CYS A 92 22.77 10.99 10.50
C CYS A 92 23.94 11.12 11.49
N LEU A 93 24.80 12.11 11.29
CA LEU A 93 26.02 12.26 12.11
C LEU A 93 25.71 12.78 13.51
N GLU A 94 24.66 13.57 13.65
CA GLU A 94 24.25 14.18 14.93
C GLU A 94 23.59 13.17 15.87
N THR A 95 22.86 12.19 15.33
CA THR A 95 22.11 11.20 16.14
C THR A 95 22.69 9.79 16.06
N GLY A 96 23.57 9.53 15.09
CA GLY A 96 24.04 8.19 14.76
C GLY A 96 23.00 7.30 14.08
N GLU A 97 21.77 7.80 13.86
CA GLU A 97 20.68 7.03 13.27
C GLU A 97 20.92 6.73 11.79
N THR A 98 20.68 5.47 11.39
CA THR A 98 20.65 5.07 9.98
C THR A 98 19.30 5.43 9.36
N VAL A 99 19.34 6.07 8.18
CA VAL A 99 18.18 6.51 7.41
C VAL A 99 18.26 6.04 5.96
N ALA A 100 17.12 6.05 5.26
CA ALA A 100 17.08 5.92 3.81
C ALA A 100 16.76 7.28 3.19
N ILE A 101 17.57 7.74 2.25
CA ILE A 101 17.33 8.98 1.51
C ILE A 101 16.95 8.62 0.08
N LYS A 102 15.70 8.95 -0.29
CA LYS A 102 15.20 8.82 -1.66
C LYS A 102 15.35 10.17 -2.36
N LYS A 103 16.30 10.24 -3.29
CA LYS A 103 16.60 11.42 -4.10
C LYS A 103 15.89 11.30 -5.45
N VAL A 104 14.96 12.21 -5.73
CA VAL A 104 14.14 12.23 -6.96
C VAL A 104 14.29 13.56 -7.67
N LEU A 105 14.35 13.54 -9.00
CA LEU A 105 14.37 14.77 -9.80
C LEU A 105 13.05 15.52 -9.61
N GLN A 106 13.14 16.81 -9.33
CA GLN A 106 12.00 17.66 -9.02
C GLN A 106 11.76 18.68 -10.14
N ASP A 107 10.64 18.53 -10.84
CA ASP A 107 10.15 19.59 -11.72
C ASP A 107 9.60 20.74 -10.86
N LYS A 108 10.18 21.94 -10.99
CA LYS A 108 9.80 23.15 -10.23
C LYS A 108 8.33 23.55 -10.43
N ARG A 109 7.66 23.05 -11.49
CA ARG A 109 6.27 23.39 -11.83
C ARG A 109 5.23 22.53 -11.11
N TYR A 110 5.61 21.39 -10.56
CA TYR A 110 4.66 20.42 -10.03
C TYR A 110 4.95 20.05 -8.58
N LYS A 111 3.90 19.92 -7.76
CA LYS A 111 4.04 19.36 -6.41
C LYS A 111 4.30 17.85 -6.51
N ASN A 112 5.22 17.35 -5.70
CA ASN A 112 5.52 15.92 -5.65
C ASN A 112 4.42 15.16 -4.89
N ARG A 113 3.69 14.28 -5.59
CA ARG A 113 2.57 13.52 -5.00
C ARG A 113 3.02 12.56 -3.91
N GLU A 114 4.21 11.96 -4.04
CA GLU A 114 4.74 11.06 -3.02
C GLU A 114 4.97 11.81 -1.71
N LEU A 115 5.60 12.99 -1.77
CA LEU A 115 5.77 13.84 -0.58
C LEU A 115 4.42 14.23 0.05
N GLN A 116 3.44 14.63 -0.76
CA GLN A 116 2.11 14.99 -0.27
C GLN A 116 1.44 13.81 0.45
N THR A 117 1.52 12.62 -0.13
CA THR A 117 0.97 11.39 0.45
C THR A 117 1.69 11.05 1.75
N MET A 118 3.02 10.98 1.73
CA MET A 118 3.86 10.62 2.87
C MET A 118 3.67 11.56 4.08
N ARG A 119 3.36 12.84 3.87
CA ARG A 119 3.05 13.79 4.96
C ARG A 119 1.78 13.45 5.74
N LEU A 120 0.87 12.66 5.16
CA LEU A 120 -0.38 12.23 5.79
C LEU A 120 -0.25 10.90 6.55
N LEU A 121 0.84 10.17 6.35
CA LEU A 121 0.99 8.80 6.84
C LEU A 121 1.65 8.77 8.22
N ASP A 122 0.98 8.12 9.17
CA ASP A 122 1.49 7.84 10.52
C ASP A 122 0.95 6.48 11.01
N HIS A 123 1.63 5.41 10.64
CA HIS A 123 1.21 4.04 10.97
C HIS A 123 2.42 3.12 11.22
N PRO A 124 2.37 2.20 12.22
CA PRO A 124 3.50 1.33 12.55
C PRO A 124 3.98 0.47 11.39
N ASN A 125 3.07 0.07 10.49
CA ASN A 125 3.36 -0.75 9.31
C ASN A 125 3.51 0.04 8.00
N VAL A 126 3.76 1.35 8.07
CA VAL A 126 4.10 2.20 6.93
C VAL A 126 5.43 2.89 7.24
N VAL A 127 6.28 3.07 6.23
CA VAL A 127 7.55 3.78 6.38
C VAL A 127 7.30 5.25 6.74
N SER A 128 7.99 5.76 7.75
CA SER A 128 7.85 7.13 8.23
C SER A 128 8.73 8.10 7.45
N LEU A 129 8.14 9.22 7.03
CA LEU A 129 8.87 10.40 6.55
C LEU A 129 9.35 11.21 7.75
N LYS A 130 10.67 11.26 7.96
CA LYS A 130 11.28 12.06 9.02
C LYS A 130 11.22 13.55 8.65
N HIS A 131 11.71 13.88 7.47
CA HIS A 131 11.65 15.21 6.84
C HIS A 131 12.07 15.11 5.37
N CYS A 132 12.08 16.24 4.68
CA CYS A 132 12.57 16.37 3.31
C CYS A 132 13.42 17.63 3.18
N PHE A 133 14.27 17.66 2.16
CA PHE A 133 15.04 18.83 1.78
C PHE A 133 15.28 18.85 0.27
N PHE A 134 15.56 20.03 -0.27
CA PHE A 134 15.90 20.21 -1.68
C PHE A 134 17.42 20.31 -1.85
N SER A 135 17.93 19.73 -2.93
CA SER A 135 19.32 19.87 -3.33
C SER A 135 19.41 20.23 -4.81
N THR A 136 20.36 21.07 -5.18
CA THR A 136 20.61 21.42 -6.58
C THR A 136 21.98 20.88 -6.99
N THR A 137 22.07 20.30 -8.19
CA THR A 137 23.35 19.88 -8.77
C THR A 137 24.08 21.05 -9.44
N GLU A 138 25.35 20.87 -9.79
CA GLU A 138 26.13 21.85 -10.57
C GLU A 138 25.47 22.24 -11.90
N LYS A 139 24.58 21.39 -12.45
CA LYS A 139 23.84 21.63 -13.69
C LYS A 139 22.49 22.35 -13.47
N ASP A 140 22.27 22.93 -12.28
CA ASP A 140 21.00 23.55 -11.85
C ASP A 140 19.77 22.61 -11.90
N GLU A 141 20.01 21.29 -11.80
CA GLU A 141 18.92 20.33 -11.66
C GLU A 141 18.48 20.27 -10.20
N LEU A 142 17.19 20.52 -9.97
CA LEU A 142 16.60 20.47 -8.64
C LEU A 142 16.19 19.03 -8.30
N TYR A 143 16.58 18.57 -7.12
CA TYR A 143 16.18 17.28 -6.56
C TYR A 143 15.44 17.48 -5.25
N LEU A 144 14.41 16.66 -5.04
CA LEU A 144 13.75 16.48 -3.76
C LEU A 144 14.36 15.24 -3.07
N ASN A 145 14.78 15.40 -1.82
CA ASN A 145 15.32 14.33 -1.00
C ASN A 145 14.33 14.02 0.12
N LEU A 146 13.78 12.81 0.14
CA LEU A 146 12.93 12.31 1.20
C LEU A 146 13.78 11.52 2.20
N VAL A 147 13.86 11.99 3.44
CA VAL A 147 14.55 11.27 4.52
C VAL A 147 13.56 10.38 5.25
N LEU A 148 13.72 9.08 5.06
CA LEU A 148 12.83 8.03 5.53
C LEU A 148 13.53 7.22 6.64
N GLU A 149 12.73 6.58 7.49
CA GLU A 149 13.29 5.54 8.36
C GLU A 149 13.94 4.41 7.54
N TYR A 150 15.05 3.88 8.03
CA TYR A 150 15.72 2.74 7.40
C TYR A 150 15.19 1.43 7.96
N VAL A 151 14.88 0.49 7.06
CA VAL A 151 14.51 -0.88 7.41
C VAL A 151 15.46 -1.84 6.67
N PRO A 152 16.10 -2.82 7.34
CA PRO A 152 17.27 -3.50 6.78
C PRO A 152 17.00 -4.40 5.57
N GLU A 153 15.85 -5.07 5.55
CA GLU A 153 15.54 -6.10 4.56
C GLU A 153 14.19 -5.86 3.89
N THR A 154 13.94 -6.63 2.83
CA THR A 154 12.65 -6.68 2.15
C THR A 154 12.08 -8.08 2.20
N ILE A 155 10.77 -8.22 2.14
CA ILE A 155 10.09 -9.52 2.05
C ILE A 155 10.62 -10.30 0.84
N HIS A 156 10.92 -9.64 -0.28
CA HIS A 156 11.58 -10.25 -1.44
C HIS A 156 12.89 -10.94 -1.09
N ARG A 157 13.77 -10.28 -0.33
CA ARG A 157 15.05 -10.87 0.09
C ARG A 157 14.87 -12.02 1.06
N VAL A 158 13.88 -11.93 1.96
CA VAL A 158 13.52 -13.03 2.87
C VAL A 158 13.01 -14.24 2.09
N ILE A 159 12.12 -14.07 1.12
CA ILE A 159 11.65 -15.16 0.25
C ILE A 159 12.84 -15.81 -0.47
N LYS A 160 13.70 -15.01 -1.11
CA LYS A 160 14.90 -15.50 -1.79
C LYS A 160 15.86 -16.26 -0.87
N HIS A 161 16.00 -15.82 0.38
CA HIS A 161 16.85 -16.51 1.37
C HIS A 161 16.34 -17.94 1.63
N TYR A 162 15.05 -18.09 1.92
CA TYR A 162 14.45 -19.42 2.13
C TYR A 162 14.52 -20.30 0.87
N SER A 163 14.23 -19.73 -0.32
CA SER A 163 14.32 -20.46 -1.58
C SER A 163 15.75 -20.94 -1.88
N LYS A 164 16.78 -20.13 -1.60
CA LYS A 164 18.19 -20.53 -1.72
C LYS A 164 18.57 -21.68 -0.78
N MET A 165 17.99 -21.70 0.41
CA MET A 165 18.18 -22.78 1.38
C MET A 165 17.34 -24.03 1.04
N SER A 166 16.57 -24.01 -0.06
CA SER A 166 15.59 -25.05 -0.38
C SER A 166 14.61 -25.33 0.77
N GLN A 167 14.31 -24.29 1.55
CA GLN A 167 13.40 -24.34 2.68
C GLN A 167 12.18 -23.48 2.41
N ARG A 168 11.05 -23.85 3.00
CA ARG A 168 9.86 -23.00 3.03
C ARG A 168 9.94 -22.07 4.22
N MET A 169 9.39 -20.87 4.07
CA MET A 169 9.20 -19.97 5.19
C MET A 169 8.26 -20.62 6.22
N PRO A 170 8.64 -20.67 7.51
CA PRO A 170 7.73 -21.05 8.58
C PRO A 170 6.42 -20.26 8.52
N LEU A 171 5.28 -20.97 8.64
CA LEU A 171 3.95 -20.36 8.48
C LEU A 171 3.67 -19.23 9.46
N ILE A 172 4.24 -19.28 10.66
CA ILE A 172 4.12 -18.19 11.63
C ILE A 172 4.67 -16.87 11.09
N TYR A 173 5.77 -16.88 10.33
CA TYR A 173 6.30 -15.68 9.69
C TYR A 173 5.40 -15.22 8.53
N VAL A 174 4.83 -16.14 7.76
CA VAL A 174 3.88 -15.79 6.69
C VAL A 174 2.66 -15.09 7.27
N LYS A 175 2.06 -15.66 8.33
CA LYS A 175 0.94 -15.05 9.08
C LYS A 175 1.35 -13.67 9.59
N LEU A 176 2.49 -13.58 10.27
CA LEU A 176 2.95 -12.36 10.91
C LEU A 176 3.21 -11.22 9.91
N TYR A 177 3.87 -11.53 8.79
CA TYR A 177 4.17 -10.54 7.76
C TYR A 177 2.90 -10.14 7.02
N PHE A 178 2.07 -11.11 6.64
CA PHE A 178 0.86 -10.82 5.88
C PHE A 178 -0.20 -10.07 6.69
N TYR A 179 -0.34 -10.35 7.98
CA TYR A 179 -1.21 -9.58 8.88
C TYR A 179 -0.82 -8.10 8.90
N GLN A 180 0.48 -7.81 9.06
CA GLN A 180 0.99 -6.42 9.06
C GLN A 180 0.82 -5.73 7.70
N ILE A 181 0.92 -6.47 6.59
CA ILE A 181 0.62 -5.96 5.24
C ILE A 181 -0.86 -5.59 5.12
N CYS A 182 -1.77 -6.50 5.53
CA CYS A 182 -3.21 -6.21 5.55
C CYS A 182 -3.53 -5.00 6.44
N ARG A 183 -2.88 -4.86 7.59
CA ARG A 183 -3.08 -3.70 8.47
C ARG A 183 -2.62 -2.39 7.83
N ALA A 184 -1.45 -2.38 7.18
CA ALA A 184 -0.99 -1.23 6.42
C ALA A 184 -1.96 -0.85 5.29
N LEU A 185 -2.47 -1.84 4.55
CA LEU A 185 -3.44 -1.63 3.47
C LEU A 185 -4.77 -1.09 4.00
N ALA A 186 -5.30 -1.67 5.08
CA ALA A 186 -6.54 -1.21 5.71
C ALA A 186 -6.42 0.26 6.15
N TYR A 187 -5.27 0.65 6.71
CA TYR A 187 -4.99 2.03 7.07
C TYR A 187 -4.96 2.96 5.85
N ILE A 188 -4.17 2.68 4.82
CA ILE A 188 -4.08 3.59 3.66
C ILE A 188 -5.37 3.65 2.86
N HIS A 189 -6.15 2.57 2.80
CA HIS A 189 -7.42 2.50 2.07
C HIS A 189 -8.54 3.21 2.83
N ASN A 190 -8.75 2.88 4.11
CA ASN A 190 -9.93 3.32 4.85
C ASN A 190 -9.70 4.63 5.61
N SER A 191 -8.51 4.83 6.19
CA SER A 191 -8.23 6.03 7.00
C SER A 191 -7.73 7.19 6.13
N ILE A 192 -7.00 6.91 5.05
CA ILE A 192 -6.34 7.94 4.21
C ILE A 192 -6.99 8.07 2.82
N GLY A 193 -7.65 7.03 2.30
CA GLY A 193 -8.27 7.05 0.97
C GLY A 193 -7.28 6.93 -0.19
N VAL A 194 -6.09 6.36 0.05
CA VAL A 194 -5.01 6.23 -0.93
C VAL A 194 -4.86 4.78 -1.39
N CYS A 195 -4.81 4.57 -2.70
CA CYS A 195 -4.38 3.31 -3.29
C CYS A 195 -2.88 3.35 -3.59
N HIS A 196 -2.14 2.30 -3.23
CA HIS A 196 -0.69 2.22 -3.38
C HIS A 196 -0.27 1.97 -4.84
N ARG A 197 -0.96 1.07 -5.54
CA ARG A 197 -0.78 0.74 -6.97
C ARG A 197 0.59 0.14 -7.35
N ASP A 198 1.32 -0.40 -6.37
CA ASP A 198 2.57 -1.15 -6.61
C ASP A 198 2.95 -2.04 -5.41
N ILE A 199 1.98 -2.76 -4.86
CA ILE A 199 2.23 -3.73 -3.79
C ILE A 199 2.98 -4.92 -4.37
N LYS A 200 4.16 -5.21 -3.81
CA LYS A 200 5.05 -6.30 -4.19
C LYS A 200 6.07 -6.57 -3.09
N PRO A 201 6.70 -7.76 -3.03
CA PRO A 201 7.66 -8.12 -1.99
C PRO A 201 8.85 -7.14 -1.84
N GLN A 202 9.22 -6.41 -2.90
CA GLN A 202 10.30 -5.43 -2.87
C GLN A 202 9.92 -4.13 -2.14
N ASN A 203 8.63 -3.77 -2.15
CA ASN A 203 8.09 -2.57 -1.49
C ASN A 203 7.58 -2.86 -0.07
N LEU A 204 7.83 -4.08 0.42
CA LEU A 204 7.48 -4.54 1.75
C LEU A 204 8.78 -4.72 2.52
N LEU A 205 9.13 -3.72 3.31
CA LEU A 205 10.33 -3.75 4.15
C LEU A 205 10.06 -4.60 5.39
N VAL A 206 11.09 -5.26 5.90
CA VAL A 206 11.01 -6.07 7.12
C VAL A 206 12.30 -5.93 7.93
N ASN A 207 12.16 -5.83 9.25
CA ASN A 207 13.29 -6.01 10.15
C ASN A 207 13.31 -7.49 10.62
N PRO A 208 14.28 -8.32 10.21
CA PRO A 208 14.28 -9.74 10.57
C PRO A 208 14.48 -10.03 12.07
N HIS A 209 14.93 -9.04 12.86
CA HIS A 209 15.11 -9.20 14.30
C HIS A 209 13.82 -8.95 15.08
N THR A 210 13.06 -7.93 14.69
CA THR A 210 11.80 -7.54 15.35
C THR A 210 10.56 -8.07 14.64
N HIS A 211 10.72 -8.54 13.40
CA HIS A 211 9.66 -8.97 12.49
C HIS A 211 8.62 -7.88 12.17
N GLN A 212 8.97 -6.61 12.38
CA GLN A 212 8.15 -5.48 11.96
C GLN A 212 8.20 -5.33 10.45
N VAL A 213 7.03 -5.27 9.82
CA VAL A 213 6.86 -5.01 8.38
C VAL A 213 6.44 -3.57 8.16
N LYS A 214 7.01 -2.92 7.15
CA LYS A 214 6.69 -1.54 6.74
C LYS A 214 6.49 -1.46 5.23
N LEU A 215 5.33 -0.97 4.82
CA LEU A 215 5.04 -0.63 3.44
C LEU A 215 5.80 0.64 3.04
N CYS A 216 6.47 0.63 1.88
CA CYS A 216 7.24 1.76 1.36
C CYS A 216 6.96 2.02 -0.12
N ASP A 217 7.55 3.11 -0.64
CA ASP A 217 7.48 3.52 -2.05
C ASP A 217 6.09 3.95 -2.54
N PHE A 218 5.67 5.13 -2.07
CA PHE A 218 4.39 5.76 -2.44
C PHE A 218 4.49 6.56 -3.75
N GLY A 219 5.55 6.37 -4.56
CA GLY A 219 5.74 7.06 -5.83
C GLY A 219 4.63 6.82 -6.85
N SER A 220 4.01 5.63 -6.79
CA SER A 220 2.86 5.27 -7.62
C SER A 220 1.52 5.54 -6.95
N ALA A 221 1.49 5.92 -5.67
CA ALA A 221 0.25 6.04 -4.91
C ALA A 221 -0.65 7.17 -5.41
N LYS A 222 -1.97 7.02 -5.25
CA LYS A 222 -2.95 8.04 -5.63
C LYS A 222 -4.22 7.90 -4.80
N VAL A 223 -4.82 9.04 -4.43
CA VAL A 223 -6.24 9.08 -4.02
C VAL A 223 -7.09 8.79 -5.25
N LEU A 224 -7.91 7.74 -5.19
CA LEU A 224 -8.79 7.36 -6.28
C LEU A 224 -10.16 8.00 -6.08
N VAL A 225 -10.55 8.86 -7.02
CA VAL A 225 -11.84 9.55 -7.00
C VAL A 225 -12.78 8.84 -7.96
N LYS A 226 -13.99 8.51 -7.50
CA LYS A 226 -15.00 7.82 -8.29
C LYS A 226 -15.36 8.65 -9.53
N GLY A 227 -15.36 8.02 -10.70
CA GLY A 227 -15.64 8.68 -11.99
C GLY A 227 -14.44 9.38 -12.63
N GLU A 228 -13.28 9.45 -11.95
CA GLU A 228 -12.05 9.94 -12.56
C GLU A 228 -11.24 8.79 -13.20
N PRO A 229 -10.84 8.91 -14.48
CA PRO A 229 -10.01 7.90 -15.11
C PRO A 229 -8.57 7.91 -14.56
N ASN A 230 -7.97 6.72 -14.51
CA ASN A 230 -6.61 6.48 -14.06
C ASN A 230 -5.83 5.67 -15.09
N ILE A 231 -4.50 5.79 -15.08
CA ILE A 231 -3.61 4.99 -15.93
C ILE A 231 -3.75 3.52 -15.55
N SER A 232 -4.08 2.66 -16.52
CA SER A 232 -4.23 1.22 -16.34
C SER A 232 -2.91 0.47 -16.35
N TYR A 233 -1.91 0.94 -17.13
CA TYR A 233 -0.56 0.38 -17.14
C TYR A 233 0.23 0.83 -15.90
N ILE A 234 -0.17 0.29 -14.76
CA ILE A 234 0.40 0.51 -13.42
C ILE A 234 0.60 -0.84 -12.72
N CYS A 235 1.19 -0.86 -11.53
CA CYS A 235 1.65 -2.06 -10.82
C CYS A 235 2.77 -2.83 -11.55
N SER A 236 3.64 -3.45 -10.76
CA SER A 236 4.60 -4.44 -11.25
C SER A 236 3.89 -5.70 -11.77
N ARG A 237 4.35 -6.22 -12.91
CA ARG A 237 3.62 -7.19 -13.75
C ARG A 237 3.05 -8.39 -12.99
N TYR A 238 3.86 -9.11 -12.20
CA TYR A 238 3.44 -10.33 -11.51
C TYR A 238 2.34 -10.10 -10.45
N TYR A 239 2.18 -8.86 -10.00
CA TYR A 239 1.23 -8.44 -8.97
C TYR A 239 0.08 -7.62 -9.55
N ARG A 240 0.04 -7.43 -10.88
CA ARG A 240 -0.95 -6.61 -11.55
C ARG A 240 -2.30 -7.32 -11.58
N ALA A 241 -3.34 -6.61 -11.13
CA ALA A 241 -4.72 -7.11 -11.12
C ALA A 241 -5.26 -7.28 -12.55
N PRO A 242 -6.14 -8.27 -12.80
CA PRO A 242 -6.59 -8.59 -14.15
C PRO A 242 -7.35 -7.44 -14.81
N GLU A 243 -8.13 -6.65 -14.07
CA GLU A 243 -8.80 -5.45 -14.59
C GLU A 243 -7.84 -4.41 -15.17
N LEU A 244 -6.63 -4.28 -14.62
CA LEU A 244 -5.59 -3.40 -15.17
C LEU A 244 -5.02 -3.96 -16.48
N ILE A 245 -4.94 -5.29 -16.61
CA ILE A 245 -4.54 -5.96 -17.85
C ILE A 245 -5.62 -5.79 -18.93
N PHE A 246 -6.89 -5.83 -18.53
CA PHE A 246 -8.04 -5.49 -19.38
C PHE A 246 -8.15 -3.99 -19.68
N GLY A 247 -7.24 -3.15 -19.16
CA GLY A 247 -7.18 -1.73 -19.47
C GLY A 247 -8.22 -0.87 -18.75
N ALA A 248 -8.80 -1.35 -17.64
CA ALA A 248 -9.72 -0.56 -16.84
C ALA A 248 -9.05 0.72 -16.32
N THR A 249 -9.75 1.86 -16.44
CA THR A 249 -9.29 3.17 -15.96
C THR A 249 -10.03 3.63 -14.70
N GLU A 250 -11.19 3.03 -14.40
CA GLU A 250 -12.00 3.29 -13.20
C GLU A 250 -11.90 2.13 -12.21
N TYR A 251 -10.67 1.74 -11.88
CA TYR A 251 -10.40 0.75 -10.83
C TYR A 251 -10.42 1.37 -9.42
N THR A 252 -10.49 0.52 -8.40
CA THR A 252 -10.48 0.92 -6.99
C THR A 252 -9.25 0.38 -6.27
N SER A 253 -9.12 0.65 -4.96
CA SER A 253 -8.09 0.07 -4.11
C SER A 253 -8.09 -1.46 -4.04
N ALA A 254 -9.11 -2.12 -4.60
CA ALA A 254 -9.17 -3.58 -4.77
C ALA A 254 -8.00 -4.15 -5.60
N ILE A 255 -7.31 -3.33 -6.40
CA ILE A 255 -6.09 -3.76 -7.10
C ILE A 255 -4.95 -4.08 -6.12
N ASP A 256 -4.82 -3.33 -5.02
CA ASP A 256 -3.81 -3.59 -3.99
C ASP A 256 -4.11 -4.91 -3.25
N ILE A 257 -5.40 -5.24 -3.09
CA ILE A 257 -5.85 -6.50 -2.49
C ILE A 257 -5.44 -7.69 -3.36
N TRP A 258 -5.64 -7.58 -4.68
CA TRP A 258 -5.15 -8.59 -5.62
C TRP A 258 -3.63 -8.76 -5.50
N SER A 259 -2.88 -7.65 -5.55
CA SER A 259 -1.43 -7.66 -5.41
C SER A 259 -0.98 -8.30 -4.08
N ALA A 260 -1.70 -8.02 -2.98
CA ALA A 260 -1.46 -8.65 -1.69
C ALA A 260 -1.75 -10.16 -1.72
N GLY A 261 -2.81 -10.60 -2.42
CA GLY A 261 -3.08 -12.02 -2.67
C GLY A 261 -1.93 -12.71 -3.40
N CYS A 262 -1.34 -12.07 -4.43
CA CYS A 262 -0.14 -12.56 -5.10
C CYS A 262 1.06 -12.65 -4.14
N VAL A 263 1.25 -11.66 -3.26
CA VAL A 263 2.32 -11.68 -2.24
C VAL A 263 2.12 -12.82 -1.23
N LEU A 264 0.89 -13.05 -0.75
CA LEU A 264 0.61 -14.17 0.15
C LEU A 264 0.90 -15.51 -0.52
N ALA A 265 0.44 -15.70 -1.76
CA ALA A 265 0.73 -16.91 -2.51
C ALA A 265 2.24 -17.11 -2.70
N GLU A 266 2.99 -16.06 -3.02
CA GLU A 266 4.44 -16.11 -3.17
C GLU A 266 5.17 -16.44 -1.86
N LEU A 267 4.72 -15.89 -0.73
CA LEU A 267 5.23 -16.24 0.60
C LEU A 267 5.03 -17.74 0.92
N LEU A 268 3.90 -18.31 0.50
CA LEU A 268 3.54 -19.71 0.72
C LEU A 268 4.25 -20.68 -0.24
N LEU A 269 4.51 -20.24 -1.48
CA LEU A 269 5.12 -21.04 -2.55
C LEU A 269 6.65 -20.91 -2.62
N GLY A 270 7.21 -19.78 -2.19
CA GLY A 270 8.62 -19.41 -2.35
C GLY A 270 8.98 -18.86 -3.74
N GLN A 271 7.98 -18.67 -4.60
CA GLN A 271 8.13 -18.15 -5.96
C GLN A 271 6.83 -17.44 -6.42
N PRO A 272 6.90 -16.49 -7.38
CA PRO A 272 5.72 -15.78 -7.87
C PRO A 272 4.64 -16.73 -8.39
N LEU A 273 3.38 -16.46 -8.05
CA LEU A 273 2.24 -17.28 -8.49
C LEU A 273 1.95 -17.12 -10.01
N PHE A 274 2.11 -15.91 -10.53
CA PHE A 274 1.79 -15.57 -11.93
C PHE A 274 3.00 -14.92 -12.63
N PRO A 275 3.99 -15.71 -13.09
CA PRO A 275 5.22 -15.18 -13.69
C PRO A 275 5.08 -14.92 -15.20
N GLY A 276 4.18 -14.02 -15.61
CA GLY A 276 3.96 -13.70 -17.03
C GLY A 276 5.08 -12.86 -17.66
N GLU A 277 5.50 -13.15 -18.88
CA GLU A 277 6.59 -12.42 -19.55
C GLU A 277 6.11 -11.11 -20.21
N SER A 278 4.87 -11.09 -20.69
CA SER A 278 4.17 -9.91 -21.23
C SER A 278 2.85 -9.62 -20.49
N GLY A 279 2.14 -8.56 -20.88
CA GLY A 279 0.79 -8.30 -20.34
C GLY A 279 -0.22 -9.40 -20.71
N VAL A 280 -0.10 -9.97 -21.90
CA VAL A 280 -0.94 -11.09 -22.36
C VAL A 280 -0.57 -12.37 -21.62
N ASP A 281 0.73 -12.67 -21.49
CA ASP A 281 1.16 -13.87 -20.77
C ASP A 281 0.78 -13.82 -19.29
N GLN A 282 0.80 -12.62 -18.69
CA GLN A 282 0.32 -12.43 -17.32
C GLN A 282 -1.13 -12.87 -17.17
N LEU A 283 -2.00 -12.54 -18.12
CA LEU A 283 -3.39 -12.99 -18.10
C LEU A 283 -3.50 -14.51 -18.31
N VAL A 284 -2.66 -15.08 -19.17
CA VAL A 284 -2.59 -16.54 -19.37
C VAL A 284 -2.21 -17.28 -18.09
N GLU A 285 -1.22 -16.80 -17.34
CA GLU A 285 -0.83 -17.39 -16.04
C GLU A 285 -1.97 -17.32 -15.02
N ILE A 286 -2.73 -16.22 -15.01
CA ILE A 286 -3.91 -16.10 -14.14
C ILE A 286 -4.99 -17.12 -14.54
N ILE A 287 -5.30 -17.24 -15.84
CA ILE A 287 -6.31 -18.18 -16.36
C ILE A 287 -5.93 -19.64 -16.08
N LYS A 288 -4.64 -20.01 -16.12
CA LYS A 288 -4.19 -21.37 -15.76
C LYS A 288 -4.58 -21.77 -14.34
N VAL A 289 -4.70 -20.80 -13.44
CA VAL A 289 -5.05 -21.01 -12.04
C VAL A 289 -6.55 -20.81 -11.80
N LEU A 290 -7.11 -19.66 -12.17
CA LEU A 290 -8.50 -19.30 -11.90
C LEU A 290 -9.49 -19.87 -12.91
N GLY A 291 -9.02 -20.40 -14.04
CA GLY A 291 -9.85 -20.75 -15.18
C GLY A 291 -10.20 -19.54 -16.03
N THR A 292 -10.92 -19.78 -17.12
CA THR A 292 -11.36 -18.70 -18.01
C THR A 292 -12.42 -17.83 -17.31
N PRO A 293 -12.25 -16.49 -17.26
CA PRO A 293 -13.22 -15.62 -16.60
C PRO A 293 -14.57 -15.69 -17.31
N THR A 294 -15.66 -15.65 -16.53
CA THR A 294 -17.01 -15.58 -17.09
C THR A 294 -17.27 -14.23 -17.75
N ARG A 295 -18.36 -14.13 -18.52
CA ARG A 295 -18.76 -12.87 -19.15
C ARG A 295 -19.07 -11.80 -18.10
N GLU A 296 -19.68 -12.21 -17.00
CA GLU A 296 -20.01 -11.35 -15.87
C GLU A 296 -18.74 -10.83 -15.18
N GLU A 297 -17.74 -11.69 -14.96
CA GLU A 297 -16.46 -11.30 -14.38
C GLU A 297 -15.68 -10.33 -15.29
N ILE A 298 -15.66 -10.58 -16.60
CA ILE A 298 -15.05 -9.65 -17.57
C ILE A 298 -15.75 -8.29 -17.51
N LYS A 299 -17.09 -8.27 -17.46
CA LYS A 299 -17.86 -7.04 -17.35
C LYS A 299 -17.58 -6.28 -16.05
N CYS A 300 -17.41 -6.99 -14.93
CA CYS A 300 -17.02 -6.40 -13.65
C CYS A 300 -15.60 -5.81 -13.69
N MET A 301 -14.67 -6.43 -14.43
CA MET A 301 -13.30 -5.94 -14.56
C MET A 301 -13.19 -4.73 -15.50
N ASN A 302 -13.83 -4.80 -16.68
CA ASN A 302 -13.89 -3.69 -17.61
C ASN A 302 -15.19 -3.77 -18.44
N PRO A 303 -16.20 -2.93 -18.16
CA PRO A 303 -17.47 -2.92 -18.89
C PRO A 303 -17.34 -2.63 -20.39
N ASN A 304 -16.28 -1.93 -20.80
CA ASN A 304 -16.03 -1.55 -22.19
C ASN A 304 -15.27 -2.62 -22.98
N TYR A 305 -14.89 -3.73 -22.33
CA TYR A 305 -14.16 -4.80 -22.98
C TYR A 305 -15.12 -5.74 -23.70
N THR A 306 -15.25 -5.55 -25.03
CA THR A 306 -16.28 -6.21 -25.84
C THR A 306 -15.79 -7.46 -26.57
N GLU A 307 -14.47 -7.67 -26.69
CA GLU A 307 -13.93 -8.70 -27.58
C GLU A 307 -12.68 -9.36 -27.01
N PHE A 308 -12.79 -10.64 -26.62
CA PHE A 308 -11.74 -11.66 -26.74
C PHE A 308 -12.37 -13.05 -26.53
N LYS A 309 -12.07 -14.00 -27.41
CA LYS A 309 -12.40 -15.41 -27.18
C LYS A 309 -11.21 -16.07 -26.49
N PHE A 310 -11.31 -16.28 -25.20
CA PHE A 310 -10.35 -17.10 -24.49
C PHE A 310 -10.61 -18.58 -24.77
N PRO A 311 -9.55 -19.42 -24.90
CA PRO A 311 -9.70 -20.85 -24.75
C PRO A 311 -10.42 -21.16 -23.44
N GLN A 312 -11.32 -22.15 -23.45
CA GLN A 312 -12.03 -22.57 -22.24
C GLN A 312 -11.11 -23.45 -21.40
N ILE A 313 -10.61 -22.90 -20.30
CA ILE A 313 -9.69 -23.52 -19.35
C ILE A 313 -10.43 -23.65 -18.02
N LYS A 314 -10.47 -24.87 -17.48
CA LYS A 314 -11.05 -25.09 -16.15
C LYS A 314 -10.07 -24.59 -15.08
N ALA A 315 -10.62 -24.00 -14.02
CA ALA A 315 -9.85 -23.59 -12.86
C ALA A 315 -9.05 -24.76 -12.29
N HIS A 316 -7.79 -24.50 -11.94
CA HIS A 316 -6.98 -25.46 -11.21
C HIS A 316 -7.38 -25.41 -9.73
N PRO A 317 -7.75 -26.54 -9.10
CA PRO A 317 -8.17 -26.51 -7.71
C PRO A 317 -7.05 -25.98 -6.80
N TRP A 318 -7.35 -24.96 -5.98
CA TRP A 318 -6.36 -24.29 -5.13
C TRP A 318 -5.54 -25.26 -4.25
N HIS A 319 -6.19 -26.29 -3.68
CA HIS A 319 -5.53 -27.30 -2.85
C HIS A 319 -4.46 -28.13 -3.59
N LYS A 320 -4.46 -28.13 -4.93
CA LYS A 320 -3.44 -28.79 -5.76
C LYS A 320 -2.27 -27.87 -6.12
N LEU A 321 -2.43 -26.54 -6.02
CA LEU A 321 -1.35 -25.58 -6.23
C LEU A 321 -0.38 -25.55 -5.05
N PHE A 322 -0.91 -25.71 -3.85
CA PHE A 322 -0.12 -25.73 -2.62
C PHE A 322 0.26 -27.16 -2.22
N HIS A 323 1.27 -27.27 -1.35
CA HIS A 323 1.67 -28.57 -0.81
C HIS A 323 0.57 -29.17 0.05
N LYS A 324 0.44 -30.51 0.08
CA LYS A 324 -0.63 -31.24 0.81
C LYS A 324 -0.77 -30.89 2.30
N ARG A 325 0.31 -30.42 2.93
CA ARG A 325 0.34 -29.99 4.35
C ARG A 325 -0.01 -28.50 4.55
N MET A 326 -0.39 -27.79 3.50
CA MET A 326 -0.79 -26.39 3.60
C MET A 326 -2.09 -26.29 4.39
N PRO A 327 -2.18 -25.41 5.42
CA PRO A 327 -3.42 -25.21 6.14
C PRO A 327 -4.55 -24.77 5.20
N PRO A 328 -5.76 -25.34 5.29
CA PRO A 328 -6.90 -24.94 4.48
C PRO A 328 -7.20 -23.44 4.55
N GLU A 329 -7.01 -22.82 5.71
CA GLU A 329 -7.26 -21.39 5.94
C GLU A 329 -6.30 -20.49 5.16
N ALA A 330 -5.07 -20.95 4.90
CA ALA A 330 -4.12 -20.22 4.06
C ALA A 330 -4.59 -20.20 2.61
N VAL A 331 -5.07 -21.36 2.13
CA VAL A 331 -5.59 -21.54 0.78
C VAL A 331 -6.90 -20.77 0.59
N ASP A 332 -7.79 -20.80 1.58
CA ASP A 332 -9.04 -20.05 1.59
C ASP A 332 -8.77 -18.55 1.50
N LEU A 333 -7.86 -18.02 2.32
CA LEU A 333 -7.50 -16.59 2.29
C LEU A 333 -6.96 -16.17 0.91
N VAL A 334 -6.04 -16.94 0.31
CA VAL A 334 -5.55 -16.64 -1.05
C VAL A 334 -6.72 -16.60 -2.04
N SER A 335 -7.63 -17.57 -1.98
CA SER A 335 -8.76 -17.64 -2.89
C SER A 335 -9.71 -16.44 -2.76
N ARG A 336 -9.92 -15.92 -1.54
CA ARG A 336 -10.77 -14.74 -1.29
C ARG A 336 -10.13 -13.43 -1.77
N LEU A 337 -8.81 -13.36 -1.83
CA LEU A 337 -8.08 -12.18 -2.31
C LEU A 337 -7.96 -12.18 -3.85
N LEU A 338 -7.80 -13.35 -4.46
CA LEU A 338 -7.58 -13.55 -5.89
C LEU A 338 -8.89 -13.89 -6.63
N GLN A 339 -9.78 -12.91 -6.70
CA GLN A 339 -11.04 -12.96 -7.45
C GLN A 339 -10.95 -12.07 -8.70
N TYR A 340 -11.52 -12.51 -9.82
CA TYR A 340 -11.62 -11.69 -11.03
C TYR A 340 -12.43 -10.42 -10.78
N SER A 341 -13.65 -10.59 -10.27
CA SER A 341 -14.54 -9.47 -9.91
C SER A 341 -13.94 -8.67 -8.74
N PRO A 342 -13.54 -7.40 -8.92
CA PRO A 342 -12.83 -6.65 -7.88
C PRO A 342 -13.63 -6.45 -6.59
N ASN A 343 -14.96 -6.37 -6.71
CA ASN A 343 -15.89 -6.23 -5.59
C ASN A 343 -16.13 -7.52 -4.78
N LEU A 344 -15.70 -8.68 -5.28
CA LEU A 344 -15.77 -9.94 -4.54
C LEU A 344 -14.50 -10.24 -3.74
N ARG A 345 -13.45 -9.44 -3.92
CA ARG A 345 -12.23 -9.58 -3.14
C ARG A 345 -12.48 -9.14 -1.71
N SER A 346 -12.00 -9.92 -0.74
CA SER A 346 -12.00 -9.47 0.66
C SER A 346 -11.23 -8.16 0.82
N THR A 347 -11.78 -7.20 1.54
CA THR A 347 -11.06 -5.99 1.92
C THR A 347 -9.88 -6.34 2.83
N ALA A 348 -8.92 -5.41 2.95
CA ALA A 348 -7.79 -5.59 3.85
C ALA A 348 -8.22 -5.77 5.32
N LEU A 349 -9.29 -5.10 5.74
CA LEU A 349 -9.85 -5.20 7.08
C LEU A 349 -10.55 -6.55 7.32
N GLU A 350 -11.31 -7.06 6.33
CA GLU A 350 -11.89 -8.40 6.38
C GLU A 350 -10.80 -9.49 6.41
N ALA A 351 -9.73 -9.30 5.65
CA ALA A 351 -8.59 -10.22 5.68
C ALA A 351 -7.97 -10.29 7.09
N LEU A 352 -7.85 -9.17 7.80
CA LEU A 352 -7.31 -9.17 9.17
C LEU A 352 -8.08 -10.09 10.10
N ILE A 353 -9.41 -10.19 10.00
CA ILE A 353 -10.25 -11.07 10.85
C ILE A 353 -10.37 -12.51 10.33
N HIS A 354 -9.61 -12.88 9.31
CA HIS A 354 -9.65 -14.23 8.75
C HIS A 354 -9.08 -15.27 9.73
N PRO A 355 -9.64 -16.50 9.78
CA PRO A 355 -9.16 -17.58 10.67
C PRO A 355 -7.69 -17.96 10.49
N PHE A 356 -7.12 -17.69 9.32
CA PHE A 356 -5.68 -17.87 9.06
C PHE A 356 -4.80 -17.16 10.10
N PHE A 357 -5.28 -16.06 10.68
CA PHE A 357 -4.58 -15.26 11.67
C PHE A 357 -4.94 -15.57 13.13
N ASP A 358 -5.80 -16.56 13.41
CA ASP A 358 -6.24 -16.85 14.79
C ASP A 358 -5.08 -17.25 15.70
N GLU A 359 -4.07 -17.95 15.16
CA GLU A 359 -2.84 -18.26 15.89
C GLU A 359 -2.13 -16.98 16.39
N LEU A 360 -2.18 -15.87 15.66
CA LEU A 360 -1.56 -14.61 16.11
C LEU A 360 -2.32 -13.97 17.29
N ARG A 361 -3.59 -14.33 17.47
CA ARG A 361 -4.46 -13.85 18.57
C ARG A 361 -4.38 -14.73 19.81
N ASP A 362 -3.70 -15.87 19.76
CA ASP A 362 -3.46 -16.66 20.96
C ASP A 362 -2.35 -16.00 21.79
N PRO A 363 -2.60 -15.61 23.06
CA PRO A 363 -1.60 -15.00 23.93
C PRO A 363 -0.39 -15.91 24.22
N ASN A 364 -0.50 -17.21 23.95
CA ASN A 364 0.57 -18.19 24.11
C ASN A 364 1.42 -18.38 22.86
N THR A 365 1.03 -17.82 21.72
CA THR A 365 1.83 -17.92 20.49
C THR A 365 3.18 -17.25 20.66
N ARG A 366 4.22 -17.91 20.16
CA ARG A 366 5.61 -17.45 20.18
C ARG A 366 6.23 -17.57 18.81
N MET A 367 7.24 -16.76 18.60
CA MET A 367 8.17 -16.88 17.48
C MET A 367 8.97 -18.19 17.58
N PRO A 368 9.52 -18.74 16.49
CA PRO A 368 10.32 -19.97 16.53
C PRO A 368 11.53 -19.92 17.46
N ASN A 369 12.04 -18.73 17.76
CA ASN A 369 13.14 -18.48 18.72
C ASN A 369 12.66 -18.34 20.17
N GLY A 370 11.39 -18.62 20.47
CA GLY A 370 10.77 -18.53 21.80
C GLY A 370 10.35 -17.11 22.22
N ARG A 371 10.66 -16.07 21.44
CA ARG A 371 10.27 -14.69 21.77
C ARG A 371 8.77 -14.44 21.53
N PHE A 372 8.24 -13.41 22.15
CA PHE A 372 6.90 -12.91 21.88
C PHE A 372 6.78 -12.35 20.46
N LEU A 373 5.56 -12.35 19.92
CA LEU A 373 5.22 -11.65 18.69
C LEU A 373 5.42 -10.12 18.87
N PRO A 374 5.73 -9.36 17.79
CA PRO A 374 5.70 -7.90 17.86
C PRO A 374 4.28 -7.36 18.15
N PRO A 375 4.11 -6.08 18.48
CA PRO A 375 2.79 -5.48 18.67
C PRO A 375 1.92 -5.60 17.39
N LEU A 376 0.80 -6.31 17.48
CA LEU A 376 -0.14 -6.51 16.37
C LEU A 376 -1.50 -5.83 16.59
N PHE A 377 -1.90 -5.65 17.85
CA PHE A 377 -3.25 -5.24 18.25
C PHE A 377 -3.31 -3.82 18.82
N ASN A 378 -2.22 -3.07 18.73
CA ASN A 378 -2.11 -1.67 19.13
C ASN A 378 -2.72 -0.73 18.08
N PHE A 379 -4.00 -0.93 17.75
CA PHE A 379 -4.73 -0.11 16.78
C PHE A 379 -4.95 1.31 17.31
N LYS A 380 -4.68 2.32 16.47
CA LYS A 380 -5.00 3.72 16.74
C LYS A 380 -6.48 4.02 16.45
N PRO A 381 -7.08 5.05 17.06
CA PRO A 381 -8.50 5.38 16.85
C PRO A 381 -8.91 5.55 15.38
N HIS A 382 -8.06 6.18 14.56
CA HIS A 382 -8.36 6.39 13.14
C HIS A 382 -8.33 5.11 12.29
N GLU A 383 -7.65 4.05 12.73
CA GLU A 383 -7.67 2.74 12.05
C GLU A 383 -9.01 2.03 12.24
N LEU A 384 -9.74 2.37 13.30
CA LEU A 384 -10.96 1.70 13.73
C LEU A 384 -12.24 2.52 13.49
N LYS A 385 -12.10 3.74 12.93
CA LYS A 385 -13.24 4.62 12.64
C LYS A 385 -14.20 3.94 11.67
N GLY A 386 -15.46 3.79 12.08
CA GLY A 386 -16.52 3.18 11.27
C GLY A 386 -16.46 1.65 11.19
N VAL A 387 -15.56 0.99 11.92
CA VAL A 387 -15.48 -0.48 11.94
C VAL A 387 -16.61 -1.04 12.81
N PRO A 388 -17.42 -2.01 12.31
CA PRO A 388 -18.49 -2.63 13.08
C PRO A 388 -17.98 -3.34 14.34
N LEU A 389 -18.79 -3.31 15.42
CA LEU A 389 -18.43 -3.89 16.71
C LEU A 389 -18.05 -5.38 16.63
N GLU A 390 -18.78 -6.15 15.85
CA GLU A 390 -18.50 -7.58 15.60
C GLU A 390 -17.13 -7.85 14.97
N MET A 391 -16.64 -6.92 14.13
CA MET A 391 -15.29 -6.98 13.58
C MET A 391 -14.26 -6.54 14.60
N LEU A 392 -14.54 -5.49 15.39
CA LEU A 392 -13.64 -5.03 16.45
C LEU A 392 -13.32 -6.12 17.47
N VAL A 393 -14.33 -6.89 17.89
CA VAL A 393 -14.17 -8.01 18.83
C VAL A 393 -13.26 -9.11 18.24
N LYS A 394 -13.29 -9.32 16.92
CA LYS A 394 -12.39 -10.26 16.24
C LYS A 394 -11.00 -9.69 15.98
N LEU A 395 -10.88 -8.39 15.72
CA LEU A 395 -9.61 -7.71 15.48
C LEU A 395 -8.77 -7.63 16.77
N ILE A 396 -9.42 -7.33 17.90
CA ILE A 396 -8.76 -7.04 19.17
C ILE A 396 -9.12 -8.16 20.17
N PRO A 397 -8.24 -9.16 20.35
CA PRO A 397 -8.49 -10.22 21.30
C PRO A 397 -8.58 -9.67 22.73
N GLU A 398 -9.29 -10.36 23.62
CA GLU A 398 -9.61 -9.91 24.97
C GLU A 398 -8.38 -9.45 25.76
N HIS A 399 -7.29 -10.23 25.70
CA HIS A 399 -6.04 -9.92 26.38
C HIS A 399 -5.34 -8.64 25.89
N ALA A 400 -5.70 -8.14 24.70
CA ALA A 400 -5.15 -6.94 24.08
C ALA A 400 -6.05 -5.70 24.22
N ARG A 401 -7.31 -5.82 24.70
CA ARG A 401 -8.27 -4.70 24.79
C ARG A 401 -7.75 -3.50 25.58
N LYS A 402 -6.91 -3.73 26.60
CA LYS A 402 -6.26 -2.66 27.38
C LYS A 402 -5.40 -1.71 26.52
N GLN A 403 -4.88 -2.17 25.38
CA GLN A 403 -4.10 -1.33 24.44
C GLN A 403 -5.00 -0.37 23.65
N CYS A 404 -6.31 -0.63 23.59
CA CYS A 404 -7.31 0.15 22.89
C CYS A 404 -8.42 0.61 23.84
N ALA A 405 -8.05 1.07 25.05
CA ALA A 405 -8.99 1.45 26.11
C ALA A 405 -10.04 2.51 25.68
N PHE A 406 -9.74 3.30 24.63
CA PHE A 406 -10.66 4.28 24.05
C PHE A 406 -11.94 3.68 23.44
N LEU A 407 -11.99 2.36 23.20
CA LEU A 407 -13.16 1.69 22.64
C LEU A 407 -14.21 1.27 23.67
N GLY A 408 -13.85 1.20 24.96
CA GLY A 408 -14.75 0.71 26.02
C GLY A 408 -15.24 -0.75 25.82
N LEU A 409 -14.44 -1.59 25.14
CA LEU A 409 -14.73 -3.00 24.84
C LEU A 409 -14.58 -3.94 26.03
#